data_AF-A0A956I6D2-F1
#
_entry.id   AF-A0A956I6D2-F1
#
_cell.length_a   1.000
_cell.length_b   1.000
_cell.length_c   1.000
_cell.angle_alpha   90.00
_cell.angle_beta   90.00
_cell.angle_gamma   90.00
#
_symmetry.space_group_name_H-M   'P 1'
#
loop_
_entity.id
_entity.type
_entity.pdbx_description
1 polymer ?
#
loop_
_entity_poly.entity_id
_entity_poly.type
_entity_poly.pdbx_seq_one_letter_code
_entity_poly.pdbx_strand_id
1 'polypeptide(L)'
;MTVREVRAALREVGDDGDGFTTIDLPVTQTELVALEAARMAIEHANAGVVEPGHWLECLVFEGASTLLGSRPDLADLYEPREPPALRPRLLADGAPVPPRAPAVDDDYVEEPIATDDPVGLDATVRERAARLASRDLWLGELLSRFLLARGWVALGYPSEQSWFDERLGLARSTARGRVTLARRLRGLEELGDALCRGEVGYEQAAMIARIAGPDTTEAWVERAKTRTYKHLAEEVRAAELLAGVAGEPPRQLAPPEDDELEAVFEVERGVLSGESIGAALRDGDGDAVQMSVDLLGQDRRRCFPVRARDEVIRDFRRLERVHRASGLPGSFATFLVVAFFDAWGGRFLEGNRWKALHDRDRHRCVSPVCKSRSVTNHHVRYRAHGGGDEPENQITLCEFCHLDGEHGGRLRVRGTASKPEWWIGRTPVMHIEGREVRLR
;
A
#
# COMPACT_ATOMS: atom_id res chain seq x y z
N MET A 1 40.33 2.05 -4.08
CA MET A 1 38.99 2.64 -3.94
C MET A 1 39.10 3.98 -3.23
N THR A 2 38.77 5.08 -3.90
CA THR A 2 38.87 6.44 -3.33
C THR A 2 37.68 6.75 -2.42
N VAL A 3 37.83 7.69 -1.47
CA VAL A 3 36.73 8.16 -0.60
C VAL A 3 35.54 8.71 -1.42
N ARG A 4 35.82 9.16 -2.66
CA ARG A 4 34.81 9.59 -3.63
C ARG A 4 34.05 8.42 -4.26
N GLU A 5 34.72 7.30 -4.53
CA GLU A 5 34.07 6.04 -4.98
C GLU A 5 33.24 5.40 -3.87
N VAL A 6 33.71 5.44 -2.61
CA VAL A 6 32.93 4.99 -1.45
C VAL A 6 31.68 5.86 -1.24
N ARG A 7 31.79 7.18 -1.40
CA ARG A 7 30.63 8.10 -1.36
C ARG A 7 29.68 7.96 -2.56
N ALA A 8 30.16 7.50 -3.71
CA ALA A 8 29.32 7.21 -4.86
C ALA A 8 28.54 5.89 -4.64
N ALA A 9 29.20 4.86 -4.11
CA ALA A 9 28.55 3.60 -3.73
C ALA A 9 27.53 3.76 -2.57
N LEU A 10 27.77 4.71 -1.66
CA LEU A 10 26.83 5.04 -0.56
C LEU A 10 25.70 5.98 -0.97
N ARG A 11 25.68 6.50 -2.22
CA ARG A 11 24.57 7.34 -2.73
C ARG A 11 23.43 6.54 -3.36
N GLU A 12 23.56 5.22 -3.49
CA GLU A 12 22.50 4.33 -3.99
C GLU A 12 21.62 3.74 -2.88
N VAL A 13 21.83 4.12 -1.62
CA VAL A 13 21.00 3.67 -0.50
C VAL A 13 20.48 4.90 0.23
N GLY A 14 19.23 5.24 -0.03
CA GLY A 14 18.50 6.19 0.79
C GLY A 14 18.25 5.58 2.17
N ASP A 15 19.17 5.81 3.10
CA ASP A 15 18.90 5.67 4.53
C ASP A 15 17.97 6.81 4.94
N ASP A 16 16.67 6.52 5.01
CA ASP A 16 15.63 7.48 5.35
C ASP A 16 15.64 7.85 6.86
N GLY A 17 16.52 7.21 7.66
CA GLY A 17 16.66 7.44 9.10
C GLY A 17 15.47 6.95 9.93
N ASP A 18 14.53 6.22 9.30
CA ASP A 18 13.35 5.60 9.91
C ASP A 18 13.46 4.07 10.02
N GLY A 19 14.62 3.49 9.65
CA GLY A 19 14.89 2.04 9.64
C GLY A 19 14.38 1.30 8.38
N PHE A 20 13.97 2.03 7.34
CA PHE A 20 13.56 1.48 6.05
C PHE A 20 14.48 1.94 4.91
N THR A 21 14.68 1.05 3.95
CA THR A 21 15.45 1.29 2.72
C THR A 21 14.58 0.98 1.51
N THR A 22 14.67 1.83 0.48
CA THR A 22 14.08 1.57 -0.85
C THR A 22 15.17 1.13 -1.82
N ILE A 23 14.99 0.00 -2.50
CA ILE A 23 15.89 -0.51 -3.54
C ILE A 23 15.17 -0.61 -4.89
N ASP A 24 15.89 -0.39 -5.97
CA ASP A 24 15.40 -0.69 -7.32
C ASP A 24 15.76 -2.13 -7.69
N LEU A 25 14.73 -2.94 -7.95
CA LEU A 25 14.88 -4.33 -8.37
C LEU A 25 14.74 -4.46 -9.89
N PRO A 26 15.79 -4.88 -10.63
CA PRO A 26 15.70 -5.08 -12.06
C PRO A 26 14.96 -6.39 -12.37
N VAL A 27 13.74 -6.28 -12.91
CA VAL A 27 12.86 -7.42 -13.23
C VAL A 27 12.33 -7.32 -14.65
N THR A 28 12.05 -8.46 -15.28
CA THR A 28 11.23 -8.54 -16.49
C THR A 28 9.76 -8.26 -16.16
N GLN A 29 8.94 -8.06 -17.17
CA GLN A 29 7.51 -7.84 -16.98
C GLN A 29 6.82 -9.07 -16.37
N THR A 30 7.19 -10.27 -16.81
CA THR A 30 6.67 -11.53 -16.26
C THR A 30 7.08 -11.71 -14.79
N GLU A 31 8.33 -11.37 -14.44
CA GLU A 31 8.82 -11.41 -13.06
C GLU A 31 8.09 -10.42 -12.16
N LEU A 32 7.75 -9.22 -12.66
CA LEU A 32 6.98 -8.23 -11.91
C LEU A 32 5.57 -8.75 -11.58
N VAL A 33 4.86 -9.31 -12.56
CA VAL A 33 3.52 -9.90 -12.35
C VAL A 33 3.60 -11.04 -11.33
N ALA A 34 4.63 -11.87 -11.42
CA ALA A 34 4.86 -12.99 -10.49
C ALA A 34 5.15 -12.52 -9.06
N LEU A 35 5.96 -11.47 -8.88
CA LEU A 35 6.24 -10.87 -7.56
C LEU A 35 4.99 -10.22 -6.95
N GLU A 36 4.20 -9.51 -7.76
CA GLU A 36 2.94 -8.93 -7.33
C GLU A 36 1.93 -10.02 -6.92
N ALA A 37 1.87 -11.11 -7.68
CA ALA A 37 1.03 -12.26 -7.34
C ALA A 37 1.43 -12.88 -5.98
N ALA A 38 2.73 -13.06 -5.74
CA ALA A 38 3.23 -13.57 -4.46
C ALA A 38 2.94 -12.60 -3.30
N ARG A 39 3.13 -11.28 -3.51
CA ARG A 39 2.75 -10.25 -2.53
C ARG A 39 1.27 -10.34 -2.18
N MET A 40 0.39 -10.45 -3.16
CA MET A 40 -1.06 -10.58 -2.95
C MET A 40 -1.42 -11.82 -2.13
N ALA A 41 -0.77 -12.96 -2.40
CA ALA A 41 -0.97 -14.21 -1.67
C ALA A 41 -0.50 -14.12 -0.20
N ILE A 42 0.66 -13.50 0.05
CA ILE A 42 1.21 -13.30 1.41
C ILE A 42 0.30 -12.38 2.22
N GLU A 43 -0.10 -11.25 1.65
CA GLU A 43 -1.03 -10.33 2.31
C GLU A 43 -2.38 -10.99 2.62
N HIS A 44 -2.82 -11.92 1.78
CA HIS A 44 -4.00 -12.74 2.03
C HIS A 44 -3.80 -13.68 3.22
N ALA A 45 -2.72 -14.47 3.24
CA ALA A 45 -2.41 -15.41 4.32
C ALA A 45 -2.30 -14.72 5.69
N ASN A 46 -1.79 -13.48 5.72
CA ASN A 46 -1.60 -12.70 6.95
C ASN A 46 -2.81 -11.85 7.35
N ALA A 47 -4.03 -12.23 6.94
CA ALA A 47 -5.28 -11.55 7.28
C ALA A 47 -5.30 -10.04 6.99
N GLY A 48 -4.46 -9.56 6.07
CA GLY A 48 -4.39 -8.15 5.67
C GLY A 48 -3.45 -7.27 6.52
N VAL A 49 -2.49 -7.83 7.26
CA VAL A 49 -1.37 -7.04 7.79
C VAL A 49 -0.49 -6.57 6.61
N VAL A 50 -0.42 -5.26 6.39
CA VAL A 50 0.31 -4.62 5.27
C VAL A 50 1.44 -3.73 5.79
N GLU A 51 2.33 -4.28 6.64
CA GLU A 51 3.55 -3.55 6.97
C GLU A 51 4.44 -3.39 5.73
N PRO A 52 4.99 -2.20 5.45
CA PRO A 52 5.86 -1.98 4.30
C PRO A 52 7.02 -2.99 4.27
N GLY A 53 7.08 -3.79 3.21
CA GLY A 53 8.15 -4.77 2.99
C GLY A 53 8.00 -6.12 3.71
N HIS A 54 6.94 -6.35 4.48
CA HIS A 54 6.70 -7.66 5.12
C HIS A 54 6.50 -8.79 4.10
N TRP A 55 5.87 -8.50 2.97
CA TRP A 55 5.76 -9.47 1.87
C TRP A 55 7.15 -9.89 1.34
N LEU A 56 8.10 -8.96 1.28
CA LEU A 56 9.47 -9.25 0.84
C LEU A 56 10.20 -10.10 1.88
N GLU A 57 9.99 -9.82 3.17
CA GLU A 57 10.52 -10.62 4.27
C GLU A 57 10.07 -12.08 4.17
N CYS A 58 8.78 -12.33 3.94
CA CYS A 58 8.26 -13.69 3.73
C CYS A 58 8.91 -14.38 2.52
N LEU A 59 9.06 -13.68 1.39
CA LEU A 59 9.74 -14.25 0.22
C LEU A 59 11.20 -14.58 0.51
N VAL A 60 11.93 -13.69 1.19
CA VAL A 60 13.33 -13.91 1.56
C VAL A 60 13.46 -15.09 2.52
N PHE A 61 12.55 -15.23 3.48
CA PHE A 61 12.57 -16.33 4.43
C PHE A 61 12.34 -17.68 3.73
N GLU A 62 11.31 -17.78 2.89
CA GLU A 62 11.03 -19.00 2.13
C GLU A 62 12.16 -19.32 1.14
N GLY A 63 12.63 -18.33 0.40
CA GLY A 63 13.76 -18.49 -0.50
C GLY A 63 15.04 -18.94 0.21
N ALA A 64 15.30 -18.44 1.42
CA ALA A 64 16.44 -18.89 2.23
C ALA A 64 16.28 -20.33 2.71
N SER A 65 15.09 -20.69 3.20
CA SER A 65 14.76 -22.05 3.61
C SER A 65 14.95 -23.06 2.47
N THR A 66 14.37 -22.78 1.29
CA THR A 66 14.49 -23.62 0.09
C THR A 66 15.94 -23.71 -0.41
N LEU A 67 16.66 -22.59 -0.46
CA LEU A 67 18.05 -22.58 -0.93
C LEU A 67 18.95 -23.37 0.01
N LEU A 68 18.90 -23.12 1.31
CA LEU A 68 19.77 -23.77 2.29
C LEU A 68 19.43 -25.25 2.47
N GLY A 69 18.16 -25.63 2.33
CA GLY A 69 17.76 -27.04 2.28
C GLY A 69 18.36 -27.77 1.06
N SER A 70 18.45 -27.09 -0.09
CA SER A 70 18.98 -27.67 -1.34
C SER A 70 20.50 -27.61 -1.43
N ARG A 71 21.12 -26.60 -0.81
CA ARG A 71 22.56 -26.29 -0.86
C ARG A 71 23.08 -25.95 0.54
N PRO A 72 23.14 -26.93 1.44
CA PRO A 72 23.62 -26.72 2.81
C PRO A 72 25.11 -26.32 2.83
N ASP A 73 25.87 -26.64 1.78
CA ASP A 73 27.26 -26.24 1.59
C ASP A 73 27.46 -24.70 1.48
N LEU A 74 26.37 -23.94 1.28
CA LEU A 74 26.41 -22.49 1.15
C LEU A 74 25.94 -21.75 2.42
N ALA A 75 25.67 -22.46 3.52
CA ALA A 75 25.19 -21.87 4.77
C ALA A 75 26.11 -20.74 5.29
N ASP A 76 27.43 -20.94 5.21
CA ASP A 76 28.43 -19.95 5.64
C ASP A 76 28.37 -18.63 4.85
N LEU A 77 27.85 -18.65 3.62
CA LEU A 77 27.62 -17.45 2.80
C LEU A 77 26.32 -16.72 3.20
N TYR A 78 25.43 -17.41 3.90
CA TYR A 78 24.16 -16.89 4.42
C TYR A 78 24.24 -16.40 5.87
N GLU A 79 25.24 -16.83 6.67
CA GLU A 79 25.41 -16.39 8.05
C GLU A 79 25.78 -14.89 8.19
N PRO A 80 25.37 -14.22 9.29
CA PRO A 80 25.74 -12.84 9.55
C PRO A 80 27.25 -12.67 9.76
N ARG A 81 27.93 -11.94 8.86
CA ARG A 81 29.19 -11.29 9.23
C ARG A 81 28.89 -10.11 10.14
N GLU A 82 29.58 -10.04 11.28
CA GLU A 82 29.51 -8.89 12.19
C GLU A 82 29.69 -7.58 11.40
N PRO A 83 28.80 -6.58 11.61
CA PRO A 83 29.01 -5.28 11.03
C PRO A 83 30.29 -4.66 11.64
N PRO A 84 31.06 -3.86 10.88
CA PRO A 84 32.17 -3.12 11.47
C PRO A 84 31.66 -2.25 12.62
N ALA A 85 32.36 -2.27 13.74
CA ALA A 85 32.04 -1.48 14.92
C ALA A 85 31.82 0.00 14.55
N LEU A 86 30.69 0.55 14.97
CA LEU A 86 30.38 1.97 14.84
C LEU A 86 31.47 2.77 15.57
N ARG A 87 32.13 3.69 14.84
CA ARG A 87 33.07 4.63 15.45
C ARG A 87 32.28 5.65 16.28
N PRO A 88 32.69 5.95 17.53
CA PRO A 88 32.09 7.04 18.28
C PRO A 88 32.29 8.36 17.54
N ARG A 89 31.22 9.14 17.35
CA ARG A 89 31.33 10.54 16.96
C ARG A 89 31.71 11.34 18.21
N LEU A 90 32.80 12.09 18.11
CA LEU A 90 33.13 13.13 19.10
C LEU A 90 32.00 14.18 19.10
N LEU A 91 31.43 14.40 20.27
CA LEU A 91 30.58 15.55 20.57
C LEU A 91 31.50 16.78 20.63
N ALA A 92 31.16 17.81 19.87
CA ALA A 92 31.71 19.15 20.06
C ALA A 92 30.79 19.90 21.03
N ASP A 93 31.34 20.39 22.14
CA ASP A 93 30.62 21.21 23.11
C ASP A 93 30.39 22.63 22.58
N GLY A 94 29.22 23.21 22.89
CA GLY A 94 29.00 24.65 22.87
C GLY A 94 28.12 25.23 21.75
N ALA A 95 27.03 24.55 21.37
CA ALA A 95 26.00 25.19 20.56
C ALA A 95 25.09 26.07 21.46
N PRO A 96 24.79 27.33 21.08
CA PRO A 96 23.87 28.18 21.83
C PRO A 96 22.47 27.56 21.85
N VAL A 97 21.82 27.62 23.01
CA VAL A 97 20.42 27.22 23.17
C VAL A 97 19.54 28.18 22.36
N PRO A 98 18.85 27.71 21.31
CA PRO A 98 17.96 28.58 20.55
C PRO A 98 16.74 28.94 21.41
N PRO A 99 16.15 30.12 21.17
CA PRO A 99 15.03 30.61 21.98
C PRO A 99 13.87 29.62 21.98
N ARG A 100 13.22 29.50 23.14
CA ARG A 100 11.96 28.75 23.30
C ARG A 100 10.99 29.20 22.20
N ALA A 101 10.22 28.25 21.64
CA ALA A 101 9.17 28.60 20.69
C ALA A 101 8.33 29.75 21.26
N PRO A 102 7.99 30.76 20.44
CA PRO A 102 7.15 31.85 20.92
C PRO A 102 5.90 31.26 21.55
N ALA A 103 5.53 31.76 22.74
CA ALA A 103 4.21 31.47 23.27
C ALA A 103 3.20 31.86 22.19
N VAL A 104 2.35 30.92 21.81
CA VAL A 104 1.23 31.25 20.92
C VAL A 104 0.33 32.17 21.73
N ASP A 105 0.13 33.40 21.25
CA ASP A 105 -0.81 34.34 21.86
C ASP A 105 -2.20 33.71 21.73
N ASP A 106 -2.78 33.35 22.87
CA ASP A 106 -3.96 32.49 22.96
C ASP A 106 -5.24 33.32 22.82
N ASP A 107 -5.43 33.91 21.64
CA ASP A 107 -6.76 34.35 21.19
C ASP A 107 -7.59 33.15 20.69
N TYR A 108 -7.15 31.91 20.97
CA TYR A 108 -7.93 30.71 20.71
C TYR A 108 -9.14 30.70 21.64
N VAL A 109 -10.25 31.26 21.16
CA VAL A 109 -11.55 31.04 21.77
C VAL A 109 -11.92 29.60 21.50
N GLU A 110 -11.82 28.75 22.52
CA GLU A 110 -12.29 27.37 22.45
C GLU A 110 -13.81 27.39 22.22
N GLU A 111 -14.22 27.11 20.98
CA GLU A 111 -15.63 26.98 20.64
C GLU A 111 -16.20 25.77 21.40
N PRO A 112 -17.25 25.94 22.23
CA PRO A 112 -17.79 24.84 23.01
C PRO A 112 -18.35 23.75 22.08
N ILE A 113 -18.06 22.49 22.42
CA ILE A 113 -18.61 21.34 21.71
C ILE A 113 -20.13 21.29 21.97
N ALA A 114 -20.91 21.46 20.92
CA ALA A 114 -22.36 21.67 21.03
C ALA A 114 -23.18 20.42 21.42
N THR A 115 -22.61 19.22 21.26
CA THR A 115 -23.31 17.94 21.49
C THR A 115 -22.33 16.79 21.73
N ASP A 116 -22.70 15.82 22.56
CA ASP A 116 -21.99 14.54 22.73
C ASP A 116 -22.55 13.42 21.84
N ASP A 117 -23.64 13.69 21.10
CA ASP A 117 -24.22 12.72 20.16
C ASP A 117 -23.26 12.49 18.97
N PRO A 118 -22.81 11.25 18.70
CA PRO A 118 -21.88 10.96 17.62
C PRO A 118 -22.38 11.39 16.23
N VAL A 119 -23.69 11.36 15.98
CA VAL A 119 -24.27 11.82 14.70
C VAL A 119 -24.22 13.34 14.61
N GLY A 120 -24.55 14.05 15.68
CA GLY A 120 -24.41 15.51 15.78
C GLY A 120 -22.96 16.00 15.73
N LEU A 121 -21.99 15.20 16.18
CA LEU A 121 -20.56 15.52 16.13
C LEU A 121 -19.95 15.39 14.73
N ASP A 122 -20.50 14.52 13.88
CA ASP A 122 -19.89 14.15 12.60
C ASP A 122 -19.63 15.35 11.67
N ALA A 123 -20.58 16.29 11.55
CA ALA A 123 -20.41 17.48 10.71
C ALA A 123 -19.26 18.37 11.23
N THR A 124 -19.19 18.58 12.55
CA THR A 124 -18.12 19.36 13.19
C THR A 124 -16.76 18.67 13.04
N VAL A 125 -16.68 17.36 13.20
CA VAL A 125 -15.44 16.60 13.01
C VAL A 125 -14.93 16.74 11.57
N ARG A 126 -15.81 16.59 10.57
CA ARG A 126 -15.46 16.76 9.15
C ARG A 126 -14.97 18.17 8.84
N GLU A 127 -15.68 19.17 9.35
CA GLU A 127 -15.33 20.58 9.18
C GLU A 127 -13.97 20.93 9.80
N ARG A 128 -13.72 20.51 11.05
CA ARG A 128 -12.42 20.71 11.71
C ARG A 128 -11.30 19.94 11.04
N ALA A 129 -11.56 18.73 10.53
CA ALA A 129 -10.57 17.95 9.78
C ALA A 129 -10.14 18.66 8.48
N ALA A 130 -11.07 19.28 7.74
CA ALA A 130 -10.74 20.06 6.54
C ALA A 130 -9.91 21.32 6.87
N ARG A 131 -10.25 22.02 7.95
CA ARG A 131 -9.44 23.14 8.45
C ARG A 131 -8.04 22.69 8.89
N LEU A 132 -7.94 21.54 9.55
CA LEU A 132 -6.65 20.96 9.94
C LEU A 132 -5.81 20.60 8.71
N ALA A 133 -6.41 19.97 7.70
CA ALA A 133 -5.71 19.65 6.45
C ALA A 133 -5.12 20.91 5.79
N SER A 134 -5.89 22.00 5.74
CA SER A 134 -5.41 23.29 5.21
C SER A 134 -4.18 23.82 5.99
N ARG A 135 -4.20 23.70 7.33
CA ARG A 135 -3.08 24.08 8.19
C ARG A 135 -1.88 23.14 8.03
N ASP A 136 -2.12 21.85 7.84
CA ASP A 136 -1.08 20.85 7.58
C ASP A 136 -0.37 21.12 6.24
N LEU A 137 -1.09 21.55 5.20
CA LEU A 137 -0.48 21.97 3.93
C LEU A 137 0.41 23.20 4.09
N TRP A 138 -0.08 24.22 4.80
CA TRP A 138 0.71 25.41 5.11
C TRP A 138 1.98 25.06 5.90
N LEU A 139 1.85 24.21 6.93
CA LEU A 139 2.98 23.72 7.70
C LEU A 139 3.96 22.92 6.83
N GLY A 140 3.45 22.07 5.94
CA GLY A 140 4.25 21.32 4.99
C GLY A 140 5.05 22.21 4.04
N GLU A 141 4.46 23.30 3.57
CA GLU A 141 5.12 24.32 2.74
C GLU A 141 6.24 25.05 3.52
N LEU A 142 5.95 25.47 4.75
CA LEU A 142 6.92 26.12 5.63
C LEU A 142 8.10 25.19 5.94
N LEU A 143 7.80 23.95 6.33
CA LEU A 143 8.80 22.91 6.57
C LEU A 143 9.61 22.61 5.31
N SER A 144 8.99 22.58 4.13
CA SER A 144 9.72 22.37 2.88
C SER A 144 10.80 23.46 2.70
N ARG A 145 10.47 24.72 2.95
CA ARG A 145 11.44 25.83 2.85
C ARG A 145 12.51 25.75 3.92
N PHE A 146 12.12 25.47 5.17
CA PHE A 146 13.04 25.30 6.29
C PHE A 146 14.05 24.17 6.04
N LEU A 147 13.58 23.02 5.55
CA LEU A 147 14.43 21.86 5.30
C LEU A 147 15.38 22.09 4.11
N LEU A 148 14.90 22.75 3.04
CA LEU A 148 15.75 23.14 1.90
C LEU A 148 16.85 24.12 2.31
N ALA A 149 16.53 25.06 3.21
CA ALA A 149 17.50 26.00 3.78
C ALA A 149 18.46 25.35 4.81
N ARG A 150 18.32 24.04 5.08
CA ARG A 150 19.02 23.33 6.16
C ARG A 150 18.88 24.06 7.49
N GLY A 151 17.67 24.55 7.79
CA GLY A 151 17.42 25.43 8.94
C GLY A 151 17.88 24.84 10.28
N TRP A 152 17.80 23.52 10.47
CA TRP A 152 18.32 22.86 11.67
C TRP A 152 19.83 23.05 11.85
N VAL A 153 20.61 23.07 10.76
CA VAL A 153 22.06 23.34 10.80
C VAL A 153 22.33 24.79 11.16
N ALA A 154 21.58 25.72 10.55
CA ALA A 154 21.68 27.15 10.87
C ALA A 154 21.33 27.44 12.34
N LEU A 155 20.45 26.62 12.94
CA LEU A 155 20.08 26.67 14.34
C LEU A 155 20.97 25.82 15.27
N GLY A 156 22.03 25.20 14.76
CA GLY A 156 23.03 24.47 15.56
C GLY A 156 22.67 23.04 15.95
N TYR A 157 21.62 22.45 15.36
CA TYR A 157 21.24 21.06 15.66
C TYR A 157 22.14 20.05 14.94
N PRO A 158 22.53 18.95 15.61
CA PRO A 158 23.42 17.95 15.03
C PRO A 158 22.76 17.15 13.89
N SER A 159 21.43 17.10 13.85
CA SER A 159 20.66 16.45 12.79
C SER A 159 19.27 17.07 12.64
N GLU A 160 18.64 16.81 11.50
CA GLU A 160 17.22 17.15 11.26
C GLU A 160 16.31 16.46 12.28
N GLN A 161 16.60 15.20 12.62
CA GLN A 161 15.84 14.41 13.61
C GLN A 161 15.87 15.09 14.98
N SER A 162 17.06 15.48 15.45
CA SER A 162 17.23 16.17 16.73
C SER A 162 16.46 17.49 16.79
N TRP A 163 16.34 18.21 15.67
CA TRP A 163 15.51 19.42 15.64
C TRP A 163 14.02 19.10 15.73
N PHE A 164 13.55 18.07 15.03
CA PHE A 164 12.16 17.64 15.11
C PHE A 164 11.75 17.22 16.51
N ASP A 165 12.56 16.38 17.15
CA ASP A 165 12.29 15.86 18.49
C ASP A 165 12.29 16.98 19.54
N GLU A 166 13.30 17.86 19.51
CA GLU A 166 13.50 18.87 20.56
C GLU A 166 12.67 20.15 20.37
N ARG A 167 12.30 20.50 19.13
CA ARG A 167 11.68 21.81 18.83
C ARG A 167 10.29 21.74 18.26
N LEU A 168 10.01 20.72 17.45
CA LEU A 168 8.71 20.60 16.83
C LEU A 168 7.80 19.64 17.58
N GLY A 169 8.36 18.70 18.35
CA GLY A 169 7.58 17.68 19.07
C GLY A 169 6.81 16.76 18.11
N LEU A 170 7.30 16.60 16.88
CA LEU A 170 6.66 15.82 15.82
C LEU A 170 7.62 14.76 15.31
N ALA A 171 7.11 13.54 15.09
CA ALA A 171 7.86 12.52 14.38
C ALA A 171 8.28 13.04 13.00
N ARG A 172 9.55 12.83 12.65
CA ARG A 172 10.12 13.22 11.35
C ARG A 172 9.32 12.67 10.18
N SER A 173 8.85 11.43 10.27
CA SER A 173 8.00 10.79 9.25
C SER A 173 6.71 11.56 9.01
N THR A 174 6.01 11.98 10.07
CA THR A 174 4.79 12.80 9.99
C THR A 174 5.08 14.15 9.33
N ALA A 175 6.15 14.84 9.75
CA ALA A 175 6.55 16.11 9.16
C ALA A 175 6.90 15.97 7.67
N ARG A 176 7.63 14.91 7.31
CA ARG A 176 7.99 14.58 5.93
C ARG A 176 6.77 14.20 5.08
N GLY A 177 5.76 13.55 5.67
CA GLY A 177 4.48 13.29 5.03
C GLY A 177 3.79 14.60 4.60
N ARG A 178 3.68 15.57 5.52
CA ARG A 178 3.13 16.91 5.24
C ARG A 178 3.91 17.65 4.15
N VAL A 179 5.24 17.65 4.24
CA VAL A 179 6.13 18.25 3.23
C VAL A 179 5.93 17.60 1.86
N THR A 180 5.82 16.27 1.82
CA THR A 180 5.64 15.52 0.57
C THR A 180 4.32 15.86 -0.09
N LEU A 181 3.24 15.90 0.69
CA LEU A 181 1.92 16.27 0.17
C LEU A 181 1.91 17.72 -0.32
N ALA A 182 2.35 18.68 0.50
CA ALA A 182 2.39 20.09 0.14
C ALA A 182 3.19 20.34 -1.15
N ARG A 183 4.35 19.68 -1.31
CA ARG A 183 5.17 19.80 -2.52
C ARG A 183 4.49 19.23 -3.76
N ARG A 184 3.79 18.11 -3.64
CA ARG A 184 3.08 17.49 -4.77
C ARG A 184 1.90 18.34 -5.23
N LEU A 185 1.16 18.93 -4.29
CA LEU A 185 -0.01 19.75 -4.60
C LEU A 185 0.31 21.08 -5.29
N ARG A 186 1.57 21.55 -5.29
CA ARG A 186 1.97 22.76 -6.07
C ARG A 186 1.77 22.64 -7.58
N GLY A 187 1.60 21.42 -8.10
CA GLY A 187 1.29 21.17 -9.52
C GLY A 187 -0.03 20.44 -9.72
N LEU A 188 -0.85 20.33 -8.67
CA LEU A 188 -2.13 19.63 -8.64
C LEU A 188 -3.12 20.51 -7.86
N GLU A 189 -3.32 21.75 -8.35
CA GLU A 189 -4.02 22.80 -7.61
C GLU A 189 -5.47 22.39 -7.30
N GLU A 190 -6.14 21.72 -8.25
CA GLU A 190 -7.51 21.22 -8.11
C GLU A 190 -7.64 20.24 -6.93
N LEU A 191 -6.63 19.39 -6.71
CA LEU A 191 -6.62 18.45 -5.60
C LEU A 191 -6.34 19.14 -4.26
N GLY A 192 -5.47 20.14 -4.24
CA GLY A 192 -5.23 20.96 -3.05
C GLY A 192 -6.47 21.74 -2.62
N ASP A 193 -7.17 22.30 -3.59
CA ASP A 193 -8.42 23.00 -3.43
C ASP A 193 -9.54 22.09 -2.89
N ALA A 194 -9.73 20.91 -3.49
CA ALA A 194 -10.69 19.92 -3.03
C ALA A 194 -10.41 19.47 -1.59
N LEU A 195 -9.13 19.30 -1.22
CA LEU A 195 -8.72 18.95 0.14
C LEU A 195 -9.04 20.09 1.13
N CYS A 196 -8.72 21.34 0.80
CA CYS A 196 -8.99 22.50 1.65
C CYS A 196 -10.49 22.74 1.84
N ARG A 197 -11.32 22.46 0.83
CA ARG A 197 -12.79 22.52 0.91
C ARG A 197 -13.43 21.32 1.61
N GLY A 198 -12.66 20.28 1.94
CA GLY A 198 -13.17 19.05 2.55
C GLY A 198 -13.98 18.16 1.60
N GLU A 199 -13.87 18.38 0.28
CA GLU A 199 -14.50 17.55 -0.76
C GLU A 199 -13.79 16.19 -0.89
N VAL A 200 -12.49 16.14 -0.56
CA VAL A 200 -11.71 14.91 -0.44
C VAL A 200 -10.98 14.89 0.90
N GLY A 201 -10.85 13.70 1.50
CA GLY A 201 -10.11 13.53 2.74
C GLY A 201 -8.59 13.58 2.54
N TYR A 202 -7.85 13.88 3.60
CA TYR A 202 -6.37 13.96 3.59
C TYR A 202 -5.71 12.72 3.00
N GLU A 203 -6.13 11.51 3.43
CA GLU A 203 -5.57 10.25 2.94
C GLU A 203 -5.91 9.99 1.46
N GLN A 204 -7.09 10.41 1.00
CA GLN A 204 -7.44 10.32 -0.43
C GLN A 204 -6.54 11.23 -1.26
N ALA A 205 -6.35 12.48 -0.82
CA ALA A 205 -5.46 13.42 -1.49
C ALA A 205 -4.00 12.93 -1.49
N ALA A 206 -3.50 12.41 -0.37
CA ALA A 206 -2.14 11.87 -0.28
C ALA A 206 -1.92 10.66 -1.21
N MET A 207 -2.96 9.83 -1.38
CA MET A 207 -2.95 8.71 -2.30
C MET A 207 -2.96 9.17 -3.76
N ILE A 208 -3.88 10.04 -4.15
CA ILE A 208 -4.00 10.57 -5.52
C ILE A 208 -2.73 11.34 -5.92
N ALA A 209 -2.19 12.17 -5.03
CA ALA A 209 -1.00 12.98 -5.30
C ALA A 209 0.26 12.15 -5.62
N ARG A 210 0.26 10.83 -5.34
CA ARG A 210 1.36 9.94 -5.76
C ARG A 210 1.34 9.67 -7.26
N ILE A 211 0.16 9.56 -7.85
CA ILE A 211 -0.04 9.02 -9.20
C ILE A 211 -0.58 10.05 -10.20
N ALA A 212 -1.31 11.07 -9.73
CA ALA A 212 -1.90 12.08 -10.58
C ALA A 212 -0.86 13.03 -11.17
N GLY A 213 -1.19 13.58 -12.33
CA GLY A 213 -0.47 14.69 -12.96
C GLY A 213 -1.42 15.86 -13.23
N PRO A 214 -0.92 17.00 -13.70
CA PRO A 214 -1.75 18.18 -14.00
C PRO A 214 -2.97 17.83 -14.87
N ASP A 215 -2.77 17.00 -15.90
CA ASP A 215 -3.82 16.62 -16.86
C ASP A 215 -4.81 15.57 -16.31
N THR A 216 -4.47 14.87 -15.23
CA THR A 216 -5.31 13.79 -14.68
C THR A 216 -5.89 14.11 -13.29
N THR A 217 -5.50 15.24 -12.71
CA THR A 217 -5.88 15.62 -11.34
C THR A 217 -7.39 15.81 -11.21
N GLU A 218 -8.00 16.53 -12.14
CA GLU A 218 -9.44 16.79 -12.14
C GLU A 218 -10.24 15.48 -12.15
N ALA A 219 -9.89 14.55 -13.04
CA ALA A 219 -10.55 13.24 -13.14
C ALA A 219 -10.46 12.43 -11.83
N TRP A 220 -9.29 12.45 -11.17
CA TRP A 220 -9.13 11.79 -9.87
C TRP A 220 -9.91 12.47 -8.75
N VAL A 221 -10.02 13.80 -8.75
CA VAL A 221 -10.83 14.54 -7.77
C VAL A 221 -12.31 14.18 -7.92
N GLU A 222 -12.84 14.20 -9.14
CA GLU A 222 -14.23 13.82 -9.41
C GLU A 222 -14.50 12.36 -9.05
N ARG A 223 -13.56 11.46 -9.34
CA ARG A 223 -13.64 10.06 -8.91
C ARG A 223 -13.65 9.97 -7.37
N ALA A 224 -12.78 10.68 -6.67
CA ALA A 224 -12.65 10.60 -5.22
C ALA A 224 -13.89 11.11 -4.46
N LYS A 225 -14.59 12.12 -4.99
CA LYS A 225 -15.83 12.67 -4.40
C LYS A 225 -16.95 11.64 -4.32
N THR A 226 -16.95 10.67 -5.24
CA THR A 226 -18.02 9.68 -5.39
C THR A 226 -17.57 8.27 -5.04
N ARG A 227 -16.35 8.06 -4.54
CA ARG A 227 -15.87 6.72 -4.14
C ARG A 227 -15.68 6.64 -2.62
N THR A 228 -15.97 5.47 -2.06
CA THR A 228 -15.45 5.17 -0.71
C THR A 228 -13.93 5.10 -0.77
N TYR A 229 -13.27 5.29 0.38
CA TYR A 229 -11.82 5.13 0.46
C TYR A 229 -11.35 3.78 -0.09
N LYS A 230 -12.08 2.70 0.22
CA LYS A 230 -11.74 1.34 -0.24
C LYS A 230 -11.74 1.28 -1.76
N HIS A 231 -12.82 1.76 -2.40
CA HIS A 231 -12.95 1.71 -3.85
C HIS A 231 -11.90 2.58 -4.54
N LEU A 232 -11.69 3.80 -4.06
CA LEU A 232 -10.63 4.67 -4.58
C LEU A 232 -9.25 4.01 -4.45
N ALA A 233 -8.96 3.37 -3.32
CA ALA A 233 -7.69 2.67 -3.11
C ALA A 233 -7.49 1.46 -4.03
N GLU A 234 -8.56 0.75 -4.38
CA GLU A 234 -8.51 -0.32 -5.38
C GLU A 234 -8.25 0.23 -6.78
N GLU A 235 -8.91 1.33 -7.15
CA GLU A 235 -8.75 1.99 -8.46
C GLU A 235 -7.33 2.57 -8.63
N VAL A 236 -6.77 3.18 -7.59
CA VAL A 236 -5.38 3.64 -7.59
C VAL A 236 -4.40 2.47 -7.78
N ARG A 237 -4.61 1.35 -7.07
CA ARG A 237 -3.77 0.16 -7.24
C ARG A 237 -3.89 -0.44 -8.65
N ALA A 238 -5.10 -0.42 -9.23
CA ALA A 238 -5.31 -0.89 -10.60
C ALA A 238 -4.58 0.00 -11.60
N ALA A 239 -4.66 1.33 -11.48
CA ALA A 239 -3.91 2.26 -12.31
C ALA A 239 -2.40 2.04 -12.22
N GLU A 240 -1.87 1.87 -11.00
CA GLU A 240 -0.44 1.58 -10.78
C GLU A 240 -0.02 0.25 -11.44
N LEU A 241 -0.85 -0.79 -11.36
CA LEU A 241 -0.59 -2.08 -12.00
C LEU A 241 -0.58 -1.96 -13.52
N LEU A 242 -1.60 -1.31 -14.10
CA LEU A 242 -1.72 -1.09 -15.54
C LEU A 242 -0.52 -0.29 -16.08
N ALA A 243 -0.11 0.77 -15.39
CA ALA A 243 1.08 1.55 -15.74
C ALA A 243 2.36 0.71 -15.65
N GLY A 244 2.50 -0.12 -14.60
CA GLY A 244 3.62 -1.03 -14.43
C GLY A 244 3.74 -2.05 -15.57
N VAL A 245 2.60 -2.58 -16.04
CA VAL A 245 2.49 -3.47 -17.21
C VAL A 245 2.87 -2.73 -18.49
N ALA A 246 2.30 -1.54 -18.73
CA ALA A 246 2.60 -0.73 -19.91
C ALA A 246 4.04 -0.21 -19.96
N GLY A 247 4.69 -0.01 -18.80
CA GLY A 247 6.03 0.55 -18.68
C GLY A 247 6.06 2.04 -18.51
N GLU A 248 4.94 2.57 -18.08
CA GLU A 248 4.76 3.98 -17.82
C GLU A 248 5.15 4.26 -16.37
N PRO A 249 5.82 5.40 -16.11
CA PRO A 249 6.08 5.80 -14.73
C PRO A 249 4.75 6.00 -14.00
N PRO A 250 4.67 5.75 -12.68
CA PRO A 250 3.45 5.91 -11.91
C PRO A 250 3.17 7.39 -11.59
N ARG A 251 3.06 8.22 -12.63
CA ARG A 251 2.82 9.66 -12.60
C ARG A 251 1.99 10.03 -13.82
N GLN A 252 1.05 10.95 -13.65
CA GLN A 252 0.08 11.30 -14.70
C GLN A 252 -0.85 10.17 -15.09
N LEU A 253 -1.10 9.23 -14.16
CA LEU A 253 -2.06 8.15 -14.41
C LEU A 253 -3.47 8.73 -14.35
N ALA A 254 -4.35 8.29 -15.26
CA ALA A 254 -5.77 8.56 -15.21
C ALA A 254 -6.48 7.51 -14.33
N PRO A 255 -7.68 7.81 -13.78
CA PRO A 255 -8.54 6.78 -13.20
C PRO A 255 -8.83 5.70 -14.26
N PRO A 256 -8.77 4.40 -13.90
CA PRO A 256 -9.08 3.34 -14.84
C PRO A 256 -10.56 3.39 -15.25
N GLU A 257 -10.81 3.01 -16.49
CA GLU A 257 -12.16 2.71 -16.97
C GLU A 257 -12.70 1.42 -16.32
N ASP A 258 -14.01 1.22 -16.38
CA ASP A 258 -14.66 0.11 -15.68
C ASP A 258 -14.21 -1.27 -16.22
N ASP A 259 -13.93 -1.37 -17.52
CA ASP A 259 -13.43 -2.59 -18.16
C ASP A 259 -11.96 -2.87 -17.81
N GLU A 260 -11.11 -1.84 -17.77
CA GLU A 260 -9.73 -1.94 -17.30
C GLU A 260 -9.68 -2.41 -15.83
N LEU A 261 -10.55 -1.85 -14.99
CA LEU A 261 -10.65 -2.23 -13.59
C LEU A 261 -11.10 -3.69 -13.42
N GLU A 262 -12.10 -4.13 -14.20
CA GLU A 262 -12.57 -5.52 -14.17
C GLU A 262 -11.49 -6.48 -14.66
N ALA A 263 -10.72 -6.13 -15.70
CA ALA A 263 -9.59 -6.94 -16.17
C ALA A 263 -8.53 -7.11 -15.06
N VAL A 264 -8.23 -6.05 -14.30
CA VAL A 264 -7.33 -6.15 -13.14
C VAL A 264 -7.92 -7.05 -12.05
N PHE A 265 -9.22 -6.96 -11.79
CA PHE A 265 -9.87 -7.86 -10.82
C PHE A 265 -9.89 -9.31 -11.29
N GLU A 266 -10.07 -9.59 -12.57
CA GLU A 266 -9.94 -10.93 -13.15
C GLU A 266 -8.55 -11.51 -12.91
N VAL A 267 -7.49 -10.72 -13.13
CA VAL A 267 -6.12 -11.12 -12.83
C VAL A 267 -5.95 -11.42 -11.33
N GLU A 268 -6.43 -10.53 -10.43
CA GLU A 268 -6.34 -10.76 -8.98
C GLU A 268 -7.09 -12.05 -8.58
N ARG A 269 -8.26 -12.32 -9.17
CA ARG A 269 -9.01 -13.57 -8.94
C ARG A 269 -8.24 -14.80 -9.42
N GLY A 270 -7.70 -14.78 -10.63
CA GLY A 270 -6.94 -15.91 -11.19
C GLY A 270 -5.63 -16.21 -10.45
N VAL A 271 -5.02 -15.19 -9.83
CA VAL A 271 -3.88 -15.34 -8.93
C VAL A 271 -4.30 -15.99 -7.61
N LEU A 272 -5.32 -15.45 -6.96
CA LEU A 272 -5.77 -15.93 -5.65
C LEU A 272 -6.45 -17.31 -5.72
N SER A 273 -7.09 -17.63 -6.85
CA SER A 273 -7.67 -18.96 -7.08
C SER A 273 -6.59 -20.03 -7.27
N GLY A 274 -5.36 -19.61 -7.63
CA GLY A 274 -4.23 -20.46 -7.96
C GLY A 274 -4.32 -21.10 -9.35
N GLU A 275 -5.32 -20.74 -10.17
CA GLU A 275 -5.47 -21.22 -11.55
C GLU A 275 -4.30 -20.81 -12.44
N SER A 276 -3.75 -19.63 -12.20
CA SER A 276 -2.56 -19.12 -12.89
C SER A 276 -1.27 -19.87 -12.53
N ILE A 277 -1.25 -20.59 -11.39
CA ILE A 277 -0.10 -21.37 -10.89
C ILE A 277 -0.24 -22.85 -11.26
N GLY A 278 -1.47 -23.39 -11.21
CA GLY A 278 -1.78 -24.77 -11.59
C GLY A 278 -1.50 -25.09 -13.06
N ALA A 279 -1.56 -24.08 -13.95
CA ALA A 279 -1.12 -24.20 -15.33
C ALA A 279 0.41 -24.21 -15.46
N ALA A 280 1.12 -23.33 -14.73
CA ALA A 280 2.58 -23.21 -14.79
C ALA A 280 3.33 -24.41 -14.18
N LEU A 281 2.75 -25.11 -13.20
CA LEU A 281 3.36 -26.29 -12.56
C LEU A 281 3.07 -27.62 -13.27
N ARG A 282 2.09 -27.69 -14.18
CA ARG A 282 1.75 -28.93 -14.90
C ARG A 282 2.62 -29.15 -16.15
N ASP A 283 3.11 -28.09 -16.76
CA ASP A 283 3.89 -28.15 -18.01
C ASP A 283 5.40 -28.25 -17.72
N GLY A 284 5.78 -29.24 -16.89
CA GLY A 284 7.17 -29.63 -16.63
C GLY A 284 7.86 -30.34 -17.80
N ASP A 285 7.47 -30.07 -19.04
CA ASP A 285 8.12 -30.59 -20.24
C ASP A 285 8.33 -29.45 -21.25
N GLY A 286 9.35 -28.64 -20.97
CA GLY A 286 10.36 -28.22 -21.96
C GLY A 286 9.98 -27.49 -23.24
N ASP A 287 8.72 -27.20 -23.55
CA ASP A 287 8.35 -26.53 -24.81
C ASP A 287 7.37 -25.37 -24.58
N ALA A 288 7.91 -24.18 -24.85
CA ALA A 288 7.31 -22.86 -24.94
C ALA A 288 5.79 -22.74 -24.69
N VAL A 289 5.48 -22.11 -23.55
CA VAL A 289 4.20 -21.44 -23.29
C VAL A 289 3.97 -20.36 -24.36
N GLN A 290 3.16 -20.69 -25.36
CA GLN A 290 2.52 -19.71 -26.22
C GLN A 290 1.27 -19.20 -25.49
N MET A 291 1.49 -18.43 -24.42
CA MET A 291 0.44 -17.58 -23.84
C MET A 291 -0.03 -16.61 -24.92
N SER A 292 -1.32 -16.30 -24.94
CA SER A 292 -1.89 -15.13 -25.62
C SER A 292 -1.41 -13.83 -24.96
N VAL A 293 -0.10 -13.60 -25.06
CA VAL A 293 0.67 -12.39 -24.73
C VAL A 293 1.03 -11.72 -26.06
N ASP A 294 0.02 -11.40 -26.86
CA ASP A 294 0.19 -10.57 -28.07
C ASP A 294 -0.10 -9.08 -27.81
N LEU A 295 -0.13 -8.66 -26.53
CA LEU A 295 -0.23 -7.25 -26.13
C LEU A 295 1.04 -6.65 -25.51
N LEU A 296 2.13 -7.40 -25.36
CA LEU A 296 3.30 -6.94 -24.59
C LEU A 296 4.59 -6.97 -25.43
N GLY A 297 4.92 -5.80 -25.99
CA GLY A 297 6.14 -5.59 -26.75
C GLY A 297 7.40 -5.78 -25.91
N GLN A 298 8.36 -6.52 -26.48
CA GLN A 298 9.78 -6.67 -26.11
C GLN A 298 10.13 -6.67 -24.60
N ASP A 299 10.58 -7.85 -24.14
CA ASP A 299 11.08 -8.18 -22.81
C ASP A 299 12.23 -7.26 -22.33
N ARG A 300 11.88 -6.06 -21.85
CA ARG A 300 12.80 -5.07 -21.29
C ARG A 300 12.79 -5.17 -19.77
N ARG A 301 13.98 -5.35 -19.17
CA ARG A 301 14.15 -5.25 -17.72
C ARG A 301 13.81 -3.83 -17.24
N ARG A 302 12.96 -3.73 -16.22
CA ARG A 302 12.54 -2.47 -15.56
C ARG A 302 12.99 -2.48 -14.10
N CYS A 303 13.26 -1.30 -13.56
CA CYS A 303 13.54 -1.13 -12.14
C CYS A 303 12.22 -0.99 -11.37
N PHE A 304 11.90 -1.97 -10.54
CA PHE A 304 10.75 -1.95 -9.66
C PHE A 304 11.20 -1.49 -8.25
N PRO A 305 10.71 -0.35 -7.74
CA PRO A 305 11.11 0.15 -6.43
C PRO A 305 10.45 -0.66 -5.31
N VAL A 306 11.26 -1.22 -4.42
CA VAL A 306 10.81 -2.00 -3.26
C VAL A 306 11.29 -1.35 -1.97
N ARG A 307 10.37 -1.03 -1.06
CA ARG A 307 10.67 -0.49 0.28
C ARG A 307 10.46 -1.58 1.34
N ALA A 308 11.47 -1.81 2.17
CA ALA A 308 11.39 -2.72 3.32
C ALA A 308 12.34 -2.27 4.45
N ARG A 309 12.26 -2.91 5.63
CA ARG A 309 13.19 -2.67 6.74
C ARG A 309 14.64 -2.93 6.32
N ASP A 310 15.58 -2.22 6.90
CA ASP A 310 17.01 -2.32 6.54
C ASP A 310 17.58 -3.74 6.69
N GLU A 311 17.09 -4.48 7.70
CA GLU A 311 17.43 -5.88 7.92
C GLU A 311 16.91 -6.79 6.79
N VAL A 312 15.66 -6.61 6.36
CA VAL A 312 15.04 -7.36 5.26
C VAL A 312 15.78 -7.10 3.95
N ILE A 313 16.14 -5.84 3.65
CA ILE A 313 16.93 -5.50 2.45
C ILE A 313 18.33 -6.14 2.51
N ARG A 314 18.95 -6.19 3.69
CA ARG A 314 20.26 -6.84 3.88
C ARG A 314 20.18 -8.34 3.62
N ASP A 315 19.15 -9.00 4.12
CA ASP A 315 18.93 -10.43 3.95
C ASP A 315 18.56 -10.76 2.50
N PHE A 316 17.71 -9.94 1.87
CA PHE A 316 17.41 -10.01 0.43
C PHE A 316 18.70 -10.00 -0.41
N ARG A 317 19.58 -9.02 -0.18
CA ARG A 317 20.86 -8.91 -0.91
C ARG A 317 21.82 -10.04 -0.58
N ARG A 318 21.76 -10.61 0.63
CA ARG A 318 22.57 -11.78 0.98
C ARG A 318 22.08 -12.99 0.21
N LEU A 319 20.78 -13.27 0.26
CA LEU A 319 20.18 -14.38 -0.46
C LEU A 319 20.41 -14.26 -1.97
N GLU A 320 20.33 -13.06 -2.54
CA GLU A 320 20.64 -12.79 -3.96
C GLU A 320 22.07 -13.26 -4.33
N ARG A 321 23.06 -12.98 -3.47
CA ARG A 321 24.45 -13.43 -3.67
C ARG A 321 24.58 -14.93 -3.56
N VAL A 322 23.92 -15.56 -2.59
CA VAL A 322 23.97 -17.00 -2.40
C VAL A 322 23.29 -17.73 -3.56
N HIS A 323 22.13 -17.25 -4.02
CA HIS A 323 21.46 -17.75 -5.22
C HIS A 323 22.35 -17.67 -6.46
N ARG A 324 23.05 -16.54 -6.65
CA ARG A 324 24.00 -16.41 -7.76
C ARG A 324 25.16 -17.42 -7.66
N ALA A 325 25.61 -17.72 -6.45
CA ALA A 325 26.68 -18.68 -6.19
C ALA A 325 26.22 -20.15 -6.25
N SER A 326 24.93 -20.42 -6.05
CA SER A 326 24.39 -21.78 -6.06
C SER A 326 24.29 -22.35 -7.48
N GLY A 327 24.16 -21.51 -8.51
CA GLY A 327 23.96 -21.98 -9.87
C GLY A 327 22.58 -22.60 -10.11
N LEU A 328 21.61 -22.34 -9.21
CA LEU A 328 20.21 -22.69 -9.43
C LEU A 328 19.68 -21.98 -10.69
N PRO A 329 18.79 -22.64 -11.47
CA PRO A 329 18.28 -22.07 -12.71
C PRO A 329 17.31 -20.90 -12.46
N GLY A 330 17.19 -20.02 -13.44
CA GLY A 330 16.27 -18.87 -13.41
C GLY A 330 16.87 -17.60 -12.79
N SER A 331 16.09 -16.53 -12.77
CA SER A 331 16.48 -15.29 -12.10
C SER A 331 16.21 -15.39 -10.59
N PHE A 332 16.83 -14.49 -9.83
CA PHE A 332 16.59 -14.43 -8.39
C PHE A 332 15.12 -14.11 -8.05
N ALA A 333 14.46 -13.27 -8.85
CA ALA A 333 13.05 -12.94 -8.66
C ALA A 333 12.15 -14.16 -8.91
N THR A 334 12.38 -14.88 -10.01
CA THR A 334 11.66 -16.13 -10.29
C THR A 334 11.88 -17.17 -9.20
N PHE A 335 13.12 -17.32 -8.73
CA PHE A 335 13.46 -18.23 -7.64
C PHE A 335 12.66 -17.94 -6.37
N LEU A 336 12.58 -16.67 -5.93
CA LEU A 336 11.83 -16.30 -4.74
C LEU A 336 10.34 -16.64 -4.86
N VAL A 337 9.74 -16.32 -6.01
CA VAL A 337 8.31 -16.60 -6.26
C VAL A 337 8.03 -18.09 -6.30
N VAL A 338 8.87 -18.87 -7.00
CA VAL A 338 8.74 -20.32 -7.10
C VAL A 338 8.92 -20.97 -5.72
N ALA A 339 9.95 -20.60 -4.96
CA ALA A 339 10.19 -21.13 -3.62
C ALA A 339 8.99 -20.90 -2.68
N PHE A 340 8.41 -19.69 -2.73
CA PHE A 340 7.21 -19.37 -1.96
C PHE A 340 6.00 -20.23 -2.36
N PHE A 341 5.68 -20.31 -3.66
CA PHE A 341 4.51 -21.06 -4.11
C PHE A 341 4.68 -22.58 -4.05
N ASP A 342 5.90 -23.11 -4.09
CA ASP A 342 6.18 -24.51 -3.83
C ASP A 342 5.86 -24.86 -2.35
N ALA A 343 6.30 -24.01 -1.42
CA ALA A 343 6.07 -24.21 0.01
C ALA A 343 4.61 -23.96 0.44
N TRP A 344 3.94 -22.96 -0.16
CA TRP A 344 2.63 -22.48 0.30
C TRP A 344 1.47 -22.75 -0.66
N GLY A 345 1.73 -23.16 -1.90
CA GLY A 345 0.72 -23.34 -2.94
C GLY A 345 -0.42 -24.25 -2.49
N GLY A 346 -0.11 -25.39 -1.85
CA GLY A 346 -1.14 -26.31 -1.34
C GLY A 346 -2.13 -25.66 -0.38
N ARG A 347 -1.69 -24.70 0.44
CA ARG A 347 -2.55 -24.00 1.41
C ARG A 347 -3.46 -22.96 0.76
N PHE A 348 -3.09 -22.45 -0.41
CA PHE A 348 -3.95 -21.58 -1.23
C PHE A 348 -4.85 -22.38 -2.20
N LEU A 349 -4.43 -23.60 -2.57
CA LEU A 349 -5.07 -24.45 -3.57
C LEU A 349 -6.08 -25.46 -2.99
N GLU A 350 -6.00 -25.81 -1.70
CA GLU A 350 -7.00 -26.69 -1.06
C GLU A 350 -8.34 -25.95 -0.84
N GLY A 351 -9.30 -26.24 -1.73
CA GLY A 351 -10.62 -25.63 -1.67
C GLY A 351 -11.52 -26.19 -0.58
N ASN A 352 -12.08 -25.31 0.24
CA ASN A 352 -13.31 -25.61 0.96
C ASN A 352 -14.54 -25.35 0.05
N ARG A 353 -15.74 -25.77 0.46
CA ARG A 353 -16.98 -25.58 -0.33
C ARG A 353 -17.32 -24.13 -0.70
N TRP A 354 -16.61 -23.16 -0.12
CA TRP A 354 -16.80 -21.72 -0.32
C TRP A 354 -15.69 -21.07 -1.13
N LYS A 355 -14.69 -21.83 -1.57
CA LYS A 355 -13.54 -21.34 -2.35
C LYS A 355 -13.98 -20.48 -3.54
N ALA A 356 -14.98 -20.92 -4.30
CA ALA A 356 -15.50 -20.14 -5.44
C ALA A 356 -16.04 -18.75 -5.04
N LEU A 357 -16.70 -18.62 -3.87
CA LEU A 357 -17.19 -17.33 -3.37
C LEU A 357 -16.03 -16.44 -2.91
N HIS A 358 -15.07 -17.04 -2.19
CA HIS A 358 -13.89 -16.32 -1.71
C HIS A 358 -13.01 -15.86 -2.87
N ASP A 359 -12.78 -16.71 -3.88
CA ASP A 359 -12.04 -16.39 -5.08
C ASP A 359 -12.72 -15.24 -5.84
N ARG A 360 -14.05 -15.32 -6.08
CA ARG A 360 -14.83 -14.26 -6.72
C ARG A 360 -14.68 -12.92 -5.98
N ASP A 361 -14.77 -12.94 -4.65
CA ASP A 361 -14.69 -11.74 -3.81
C ASP A 361 -13.24 -11.35 -3.46
N ARG A 362 -12.25 -11.93 -4.15
CA ARG A 362 -10.81 -11.67 -3.98
C ARG A 362 -10.35 -11.84 -2.53
N HIS A 363 -11.01 -12.73 -1.80
CA HIS A 363 -10.80 -13.04 -0.39
C HIS A 363 -10.80 -11.80 0.51
N ARG A 364 -11.73 -10.88 0.26
CA ARG A 364 -11.89 -9.63 1.00
C ARG A 364 -13.35 -9.42 1.38
N CYS A 365 -13.56 -8.78 2.53
CA CYS A 365 -14.89 -8.33 2.91
C CYS A 365 -15.45 -7.42 1.80
N VAL A 366 -16.60 -7.75 1.22
CA VAL A 366 -17.16 -6.97 0.10
C VAL A 366 -17.74 -5.63 0.53
N SER A 367 -18.01 -5.43 1.83
CA SER A 367 -18.47 -4.14 2.37
C SER A 367 -17.59 -2.99 1.86
N PRO A 368 -18.17 -1.91 1.32
CA PRO A 368 -17.43 -0.86 0.62
C PRO A 368 -16.62 0.03 1.58
N VAL A 369 -16.76 -0.16 2.89
CA VAL A 369 -16.05 0.59 3.94
C VAL A 369 -15.11 -0.30 4.76
N CYS A 370 -14.92 -1.56 4.37
CA CYS A 370 -14.07 -2.52 5.07
C CYS A 370 -12.94 -3.04 4.18
N LYS A 371 -11.75 -3.22 4.77
CA LYS A 371 -10.57 -3.78 4.09
C LYS A 371 -10.16 -5.16 4.63
N SER A 372 -10.95 -5.75 5.54
CA SER A 372 -10.64 -7.04 6.16
C SER A 372 -10.50 -8.14 5.10
N ARG A 373 -9.51 -9.01 5.29
CA ARG A 373 -9.33 -10.24 4.52
C ARG A 373 -9.81 -11.50 5.25
N SER A 374 -10.08 -11.38 6.56
CA SER A 374 -10.79 -12.43 7.29
C SER A 374 -12.27 -12.33 6.97
N VAL A 375 -12.81 -13.36 6.30
CA VAL A 375 -14.17 -13.34 5.76
C VAL A 375 -14.93 -14.63 6.05
N THR A 376 -16.25 -14.47 6.09
CA THR A 376 -17.28 -15.48 6.25
C THR A 376 -18.34 -15.25 5.19
N ASN A 377 -19.12 -16.27 4.84
CA ASN A 377 -20.21 -16.11 3.88
C ASN A 377 -21.43 -15.49 4.53
N HIS A 378 -22.11 -14.66 3.76
CA HIS A 378 -23.35 -14.01 4.13
C HIS A 378 -24.35 -14.04 2.96
N HIS A 379 -25.61 -14.36 3.25
CA HIS A 379 -26.67 -14.32 2.26
C HIS A 379 -27.26 -12.91 2.15
N VAL A 380 -27.27 -12.32 0.96
CA VAL A 380 -27.87 -10.99 0.71
C VAL A 380 -29.38 -11.03 1.01
N ARG A 381 -30.10 -12.01 0.46
CA ARG A 381 -31.43 -12.41 0.94
C ARG A 381 -31.27 -13.51 1.95
N TYR A 382 -31.63 -13.24 3.21
CA TYR A 382 -31.48 -14.23 4.28
C TYR A 382 -32.25 -15.52 3.99
N ARG A 383 -31.68 -16.66 4.40
CA ARG A 383 -32.34 -17.98 4.29
C ARG A 383 -33.72 -18.01 4.96
N ALA A 384 -33.86 -17.35 6.12
CA ALA A 384 -35.14 -17.20 6.82
C ALA A 384 -36.23 -16.49 5.98
N HIS A 385 -35.81 -15.71 4.97
CA HIS A 385 -36.69 -15.01 4.04
C HIS A 385 -36.72 -15.66 2.65
N GLY A 386 -36.32 -16.94 2.55
CA GLY A 386 -36.36 -17.73 1.32
C GLY A 386 -35.19 -17.47 0.35
N GLY A 387 -34.05 -16.95 0.83
CA GLY A 387 -32.83 -16.88 0.03
C GLY A 387 -32.11 -18.23 -0.07
N GLY A 388 -31.65 -18.57 -1.27
CA GLY A 388 -30.91 -19.82 -1.57
C GLY A 388 -29.41 -19.68 -1.45
N ASP A 389 -28.69 -20.77 -1.74
CA ASP A 389 -27.22 -20.86 -1.73
C ASP A 389 -26.61 -20.55 -3.11
N GLU A 390 -27.38 -19.90 -3.99
CA GLU A 390 -26.89 -19.46 -5.29
C GLU A 390 -25.74 -18.45 -5.11
N PRO A 391 -24.68 -18.49 -5.91
CA PRO A 391 -23.55 -17.57 -5.78
C PRO A 391 -23.96 -16.09 -5.77
N GLU A 392 -24.93 -15.70 -6.59
CA GLU A 392 -25.44 -14.32 -6.65
C GLU A 392 -26.19 -13.87 -5.40
N ASN A 393 -26.66 -14.81 -4.56
CA ASN A 393 -27.27 -14.48 -3.27
C ASN A 393 -26.26 -14.52 -2.11
N GLN A 394 -24.99 -14.83 -2.36
CA GLN A 394 -23.96 -14.96 -1.34
C GLN A 394 -22.81 -13.99 -1.58
N ILE A 395 -22.34 -13.35 -0.52
CA ILE A 395 -21.18 -12.46 -0.50
C ILE A 395 -20.29 -12.78 0.69
N THR A 396 -19.03 -12.38 0.64
CA THR A 396 -18.08 -12.57 1.75
C THR A 396 -17.95 -11.32 2.61
N LEU A 397 -18.15 -11.46 3.92
CA LEU A 397 -18.06 -10.37 4.90
C LEU A 397 -17.18 -10.77 6.08
N CYS A 398 -16.44 -9.82 6.65
CA CYS A 398 -15.77 -10.06 7.92
C CYS A 398 -16.78 -10.24 9.05
N GLU A 399 -16.34 -10.85 10.16
CA GLU A 399 -17.19 -11.13 11.32
C GLU A 399 -17.97 -9.89 11.79
N PHE A 400 -17.29 -8.74 11.90
CA PHE A 400 -17.97 -7.49 12.26
C PHE A 400 -19.01 -7.07 11.22
N CYS A 401 -18.66 -6.98 9.93
CA CYS A 401 -19.61 -6.54 8.90
C CYS A 401 -20.78 -7.51 8.74
N HIS A 402 -20.55 -8.80 8.99
CA HIS A 402 -21.56 -9.84 8.95
C HIS A 402 -22.50 -9.76 10.16
N LEU A 403 -21.98 -10.01 11.36
CA LEU A 403 -22.79 -10.21 12.56
C LEU A 403 -23.27 -8.87 13.14
N ASP A 404 -22.34 -7.93 13.33
CA ASP A 404 -22.63 -6.63 13.93
C ASP A 404 -23.11 -5.58 12.91
N GLY A 405 -22.69 -5.73 11.67
CA GLY A 405 -23.02 -4.89 10.54
C GLY A 405 -24.42 -5.20 10.04
N GLU A 406 -24.54 -6.22 9.19
CA GLU A 406 -25.80 -6.61 8.56
C GLU A 406 -26.82 -7.10 9.59
N HIS A 407 -26.51 -8.15 10.36
CA HIS A 407 -27.47 -8.69 11.33
C HIS A 407 -27.72 -7.76 12.53
N GLY A 408 -26.74 -6.93 12.88
CA GLY A 408 -26.87 -5.89 13.92
C GLY A 408 -27.56 -4.60 13.46
N GLY A 409 -27.88 -4.48 12.17
CA GLY A 409 -28.58 -3.35 11.56
C GLY A 409 -27.75 -2.07 11.40
N ARG A 410 -26.41 -2.15 11.53
CA ARG A 410 -25.48 -1.04 11.28
C ARG A 410 -25.10 -0.93 9.81
N LEU A 411 -25.18 -2.02 9.07
CA LEU A 411 -25.04 -2.10 7.62
C LEU A 411 -26.31 -2.72 7.05
N ARG A 412 -26.59 -2.41 5.79
CA ARG A 412 -27.60 -3.12 5.02
C ARG A 412 -27.08 -3.33 3.61
N VAL A 413 -27.21 -4.56 3.10
CA VAL A 413 -26.91 -4.91 1.72
C VAL A 413 -28.17 -5.41 1.00
N ARG A 414 -28.33 -5.00 -0.26
CA ARG A 414 -29.35 -5.48 -1.20
C ARG A 414 -28.74 -5.73 -2.57
N GLY A 415 -29.56 -6.21 -3.50
CA GLY A 415 -29.16 -6.52 -4.87
C GLY A 415 -28.64 -7.95 -4.99
N THR A 416 -27.54 -8.11 -5.72
CA THR A 416 -26.86 -9.39 -5.94
C THR A 416 -25.37 -9.24 -5.62
N ALA A 417 -24.66 -10.36 -5.55
CA ALA A 417 -23.21 -10.33 -5.33
C ALA A 417 -22.45 -9.54 -6.42
N SER A 418 -22.90 -9.62 -7.67
CA SER A 418 -22.36 -8.85 -8.79
C SER A 418 -22.73 -7.36 -8.78
N LYS A 419 -23.85 -6.99 -8.15
CA LYS A 419 -24.35 -5.61 -8.08
C LYS A 419 -24.90 -5.29 -6.69
N PRO A 420 -24.04 -5.21 -5.67
CA PRO A 420 -24.49 -4.96 -4.32
C PRO A 420 -24.78 -3.48 -4.10
N GLU A 421 -25.84 -3.20 -3.34
CA GLU A 421 -26.23 -1.85 -2.90
C GLU A 421 -26.15 -1.80 -1.38
N TRP A 422 -25.48 -0.78 -0.83
CA TRP A 422 -25.09 -0.70 0.58
C TRP A 422 -25.61 0.56 1.27
N TRP A 423 -26.17 0.41 2.47
CA TRP A 423 -26.44 1.51 3.39
C TRP A 423 -25.60 1.37 4.65
N ILE A 424 -24.92 2.45 5.03
CA ILE A 424 -24.07 2.52 6.22
C ILE A 424 -24.78 3.35 7.29
N GLY A 425 -24.91 2.77 8.48
CA GLY A 425 -25.58 3.37 9.64
C GLY A 425 -26.99 2.83 9.85
N ARG A 426 -27.43 2.78 11.13
CA ARG A 426 -28.81 2.42 11.51
C ARG A 426 -29.81 3.40 10.91
N THR A 427 -29.47 4.68 11.00
CA THR A 427 -30.01 5.74 10.14
C THR A 427 -28.97 5.95 9.05
N PRO A 428 -29.28 5.65 7.77
CA PRO A 428 -28.27 5.67 6.73
C PRO A 428 -27.62 7.05 6.58
N VAL A 429 -26.31 7.11 6.81
CA VAL A 429 -25.46 8.29 6.59
C VAL A 429 -24.71 8.23 5.25
N MET A 430 -24.61 7.02 4.67
CA MET A 430 -23.99 6.80 3.37
C MET A 430 -24.77 5.72 2.62
N HIS A 431 -24.97 5.95 1.33
CA HIS A 431 -25.57 4.99 0.40
C HIS A 431 -24.58 4.75 -0.74
N ILE A 432 -24.31 3.49 -1.07
CA ILE A 432 -23.36 3.12 -2.11
C ILE A 432 -24.06 2.19 -3.10
N GLU A 433 -24.09 2.60 -4.36
CA GLU A 433 -24.62 1.81 -5.47
C GLU A 433 -23.45 1.38 -6.36
N GLY A 434 -23.19 0.08 -6.41
CA GLY A 434 -21.98 -0.44 -7.05
C GLY A 434 -20.73 0.11 -6.37
N ARG A 435 -19.97 0.95 -7.08
CA ARG A 435 -18.78 1.62 -6.53
C ARG A 435 -19.03 3.06 -6.09
N GLU A 436 -20.18 3.64 -6.42
CA GLU A 436 -20.47 5.07 -6.28
C GLU A 436 -21.22 5.40 -4.98
N VAL A 437 -20.74 6.40 -4.25
CA VAL A 437 -21.46 6.99 -3.12
C VAL A 437 -22.55 7.90 -3.66
N ARG A 438 -23.81 7.54 -3.42
CA ARG A 438 -24.97 8.37 -3.71
C ARG A 438 -25.26 9.23 -2.48
N LEU A 439 -24.98 10.52 -2.56
CA LEU A 439 -25.38 11.48 -1.53
C LEU A 439 -26.92 11.52 -1.47
N ARG A 440 -27.48 11.53 -0.25
CA ARG A 440 -28.91 11.78 -0.02
C ARG A 440 -29.18 13.27 0.04
#